data_AF-A0ABD5I9M8-F1
#
_entry.id   AF-A0ABD5I9M8-F1
#
_cell.length_a   1.000
_cell.length_b   1.000
_cell.length_c   1.000
_cell.angle_alpha   90.00
_cell.angle_beta   90.00
_cell.angle_gamma   90.00
#
_symmetry.space_group_name_H-M   'P 1'
#
loop_
_entity.id
_entity.type
_entity.pdbx_description
1 polymer ?
#
loop_
_entity_poly.entity_id
_entity_poly.type
_entity_poly.pdbx_seq_one_letter_code
_entity_poly.pdbx_strand_id
1 'polypeptide(L)'
;MREIIIKFSTEGERFRELDESKSYFLQEAEDIIFQLRHKVKSRSQEVQPKRFGLYLNGKFLLDSKISFSDKNSIEQQIKDTFQRTDVWTDDIKKQYINILSDYAKEEKQAFLNQEFRSFIFLKRDLFEKKADFLFSLKQSERLFKSVYAKISNGFFSQLEDIVSSMFDSYEYIVHYYDLLNGSYEKVINNKEEWFGSVGNFEKFVRFVTANYFSINRSRLKVIQANNPIYHSFQDYLFEWRAKTDFKESLMVHENIDQKLQNKWTEVLLNGSTFVNAESVEKWVVEKVLREFFEEEAKREGLSEEEKQFCEIAAGTETRF
;
A
#
# COMPACT_ATOMS: atom_id res chain seq x y z
N MET A 1 -9.67 6.32 5.54
CA MET A 1 -9.69 5.22 6.54
C MET A 1 -10.88 4.31 6.27
N ARG A 2 -10.82 3.05 6.69
CA ARG A 2 -11.92 2.07 6.55
C ARG A 2 -13.18 2.48 7.31
N GLU A 3 -14.31 2.24 6.67
CA GLU A 3 -15.63 2.75 7.02
C GLU A 3 -16.27 1.96 8.18
N ILE A 4 -16.35 0.62 8.06
CA ILE A 4 -16.84 -0.28 9.12
C ILE A 4 -15.73 -1.28 9.48
N ILE A 5 -15.47 -1.42 10.77
CA ILE A 5 -14.58 -2.44 11.32
C ILE A 5 -15.27 -3.14 12.49
N ILE A 6 -15.34 -4.48 12.42
CA ILE A 6 -15.75 -5.34 13.52
C ILE A 6 -14.50 -6.01 14.12
N LYS A 7 -14.33 -5.98 15.44
CA LYS A 7 -13.26 -6.73 16.13
C LYS A 7 -13.87 -7.63 17.19
N PHE A 8 -13.67 -8.94 17.06
CA PHE A 8 -14.09 -9.89 18.08
C PHE A 8 -13.11 -9.89 19.24
N SER A 9 -13.62 -10.00 20.46
CA SER A 9 -12.78 -10.07 21.66
C SER A 9 -12.59 -11.52 22.13
N THR A 10 -11.57 -11.74 22.97
CA THR A 10 -11.30 -13.05 23.59
C THR A 10 -12.32 -13.42 24.67
N GLU A 11 -13.21 -12.50 25.03
CA GLU A 11 -14.31 -12.74 25.98
C GLU A 11 -15.52 -13.42 25.32
N GLY A 12 -16.13 -14.35 26.05
CA GLY A 12 -17.24 -15.17 25.57
C GLY A 12 -16.76 -16.48 24.95
N GLU A 13 -17.59 -17.06 24.09
CA GLU A 13 -17.27 -18.33 23.42
C GLU A 13 -16.08 -18.17 22.45
N ARG A 14 -15.26 -19.23 22.31
CA ARG A 14 -14.18 -19.27 21.32
C ARG A 14 -14.59 -20.15 20.15
N PHE A 15 -14.49 -19.60 18.94
CA PHE A 15 -14.77 -20.31 17.70
C PHE A 15 -13.54 -20.30 16.84
N ARG A 16 -13.24 -21.43 16.19
CA ARG A 16 -12.11 -21.54 15.26
C ARG A 16 -12.26 -20.60 14.05
N GLU A 17 -13.50 -20.31 13.67
CA GLU A 17 -13.86 -19.45 12.56
C GLU A 17 -13.68 -17.94 12.86
N LEU A 18 -13.52 -17.58 14.14
CA LEU A 18 -13.29 -16.21 14.58
C LEU A 18 -11.86 -16.09 15.14
N ASP A 19 -11.04 -15.31 14.46
CA ASP A 19 -9.70 -14.92 14.85
C ASP A 19 -9.78 -13.56 15.55
N GLU A 20 -9.64 -13.55 16.87
CA GLU A 20 -9.72 -12.34 17.68
C GLU A 20 -8.53 -11.37 17.47
N SER A 21 -7.50 -11.78 16.73
CA SER A 21 -6.33 -10.92 16.46
C SER A 21 -6.54 -9.96 15.28
N LYS A 22 -7.56 -10.19 14.45
CA LYS A 22 -7.79 -9.41 13.24
C LYS A 22 -9.11 -8.64 13.24
N SER A 23 -9.21 -7.68 12.34
CA SER A 23 -10.44 -6.94 12.10
C SER A 23 -11.28 -7.58 11.00
N TYR A 24 -12.60 -7.39 10.99
CA TYR A 24 -13.55 -8.03 10.09
C TYR A 24 -14.38 -7.01 9.32
N PHE A 25 -14.70 -7.35 8.05
CA PHE A 25 -15.76 -6.66 7.32
C PHE A 25 -17.11 -7.05 7.91
N LEU A 26 -18.11 -6.18 7.80
CA LEU A 26 -19.43 -6.49 8.35
C LEU A 26 -20.00 -7.75 7.69
N GLN A 27 -19.98 -7.84 6.35
CA GLN A 27 -20.47 -8.99 5.61
C GLN A 27 -19.68 -10.28 5.92
N GLU A 28 -18.36 -10.17 6.13
CA GLU A 28 -17.55 -11.32 6.55
C GLU A 28 -17.98 -11.83 7.93
N ALA A 29 -18.15 -10.92 8.88
CA ALA A 29 -18.61 -11.25 10.22
C ALA A 29 -20.03 -11.84 10.21
N GLU A 30 -20.94 -11.26 9.43
CA GLU A 30 -22.32 -11.76 9.26
C GLU A 30 -22.34 -13.18 8.72
N ASP A 31 -21.57 -13.47 7.67
CA ASP A 31 -21.49 -14.80 7.06
C ASP A 31 -20.98 -15.84 8.06
N ILE A 32 -19.92 -15.52 8.82
CA ILE A 32 -19.36 -16.42 9.82
C ILE A 32 -20.36 -16.66 10.96
N ILE A 33 -20.97 -15.60 11.50
CA ILE A 33 -21.93 -15.71 12.60
C ILE A 33 -23.18 -16.48 12.17
N PHE A 34 -23.67 -16.27 10.95
CA PHE A 34 -24.77 -17.05 10.39
C PHE A 34 -24.45 -18.54 10.38
N GLN A 35 -23.27 -18.93 9.89
CA GLN A 35 -22.83 -20.33 9.90
C GLN A 35 -22.70 -20.90 11.32
N LEU A 36 -22.15 -20.11 12.25
CA LEU A 36 -22.01 -20.52 13.65
C LEU A 36 -23.36 -20.73 14.34
N ARG A 37 -24.33 -19.84 14.12
CA ARG A 37 -25.71 -20.01 14.64
C ARG A 37 -26.34 -21.32 14.17
N HIS A 38 -26.15 -21.67 12.90
CA HIS A 38 -26.62 -22.95 12.37
C HIS A 38 -25.93 -24.16 13.03
N LYS A 39 -24.61 -24.10 13.26
CA LYS A 39 -23.84 -25.16 13.94
C LYS A 39 -24.21 -25.32 15.42
N VAL A 40 -24.43 -24.21 16.13
CA VAL A 40 -24.82 -24.23 17.55
C VAL A 40 -26.22 -24.81 17.71
N LYS A 41 -27.16 -24.38 16.88
CA LYS A 41 -28.55 -24.87 16.90
C LYS A 41 -28.64 -26.37 16.62
N SER A 42 -27.84 -26.89 15.69
CA SER A 42 -27.86 -28.33 15.37
C SER A 42 -27.28 -29.21 16.49
N ARG A 43 -26.46 -28.64 17.37
CA ARG A 43 -25.84 -29.35 18.50
C ARG A 43 -26.60 -29.20 19.82
N SER A 44 -27.69 -28.42 19.85
CA SER A 44 -28.44 -28.08 21.07
C SER A 44 -27.55 -27.58 22.22
N GLN A 45 -26.45 -26.91 21.88
CA GLN A 45 -25.46 -26.45 22.85
C GLN A 45 -25.85 -25.06 23.35
N GLU A 46 -25.87 -24.86 24.66
CA GLU A 46 -25.89 -23.50 25.23
C GLU A 46 -24.51 -22.89 25.04
N VAL A 47 -24.48 -21.71 24.43
CA VAL A 47 -23.24 -21.04 24.05
C VAL A 47 -23.23 -19.62 24.60
N GLN A 48 -22.11 -19.25 25.22
CA GLN A 48 -21.95 -17.91 25.76
C GLN A 48 -21.93 -16.87 24.63
N PRO A 49 -22.54 -15.68 24.82
CA PRO A 49 -22.49 -14.63 23.83
C PRO A 49 -21.04 -14.23 23.49
N LYS A 50 -20.76 -13.98 22.20
CA LYS A 50 -19.44 -13.51 21.74
C LYS A 50 -19.38 -11.99 21.79
N ARG A 51 -18.42 -11.41 22.52
CA ARG A 51 -18.25 -9.96 22.61
C ARG A 51 -17.47 -9.42 21.41
N PHE A 52 -17.90 -8.28 20.86
CA PHE A 52 -17.27 -7.59 19.73
C PHE A 52 -17.31 -6.07 19.89
N GLY A 53 -16.31 -5.41 19.33
CA GLY A 53 -16.25 -3.96 19.18
C GLY A 53 -16.58 -3.53 17.75
N LEU A 54 -17.26 -2.39 17.62
CA LEU A 54 -17.50 -1.71 16.35
C LEU A 54 -16.74 -0.39 16.30
N TYR A 55 -16.05 -0.19 15.18
CA TYR A 55 -15.46 1.09 14.83
C TYR A 55 -16.09 1.60 13.53
N LEU A 56 -16.49 2.86 13.53
CA LEU A 56 -16.92 3.56 12.31
C LEU A 56 -15.96 4.70 12.02
N ASN A 57 -15.41 4.75 10.80
CA ASN A 57 -14.41 5.75 10.40
C ASN A 57 -13.25 5.86 11.40
N GLY A 58 -12.76 4.71 11.90
CA GLY A 58 -11.69 4.62 12.90
C GLY A 58 -12.10 4.89 14.34
N LYS A 59 -13.28 5.45 14.59
CA LYS A 59 -13.74 5.76 15.94
C LYS A 59 -14.42 4.56 16.56
N PHE A 60 -13.98 4.16 17.74
CA PHE A 60 -14.67 3.15 18.54
C PHE A 60 -16.02 3.71 19.00
N LEU A 61 -17.11 3.01 18.68
CA LEU A 61 -18.46 3.50 18.98
C LEU A 61 -19.27 2.54 19.84
N LEU A 62 -18.99 1.24 19.78
CA LEU A 62 -19.81 0.26 20.46
C LEU A 62 -18.97 -0.93 20.91
N ASP A 63 -19.27 -1.36 22.13
CA ASP A 63 -18.93 -2.66 22.67
C ASP A 63 -20.23 -3.44 22.89
N SER A 64 -20.38 -4.60 22.25
CA SER A 64 -21.61 -5.38 22.32
C SER A 64 -21.33 -6.89 22.31
N LYS A 65 -22.40 -7.67 22.45
CA LYS A 65 -22.35 -9.13 22.47
C LYS A 65 -23.33 -9.70 21.46
N ILE A 66 -22.85 -10.65 20.67
CA ILE A 66 -23.67 -11.45 19.78
C ILE A 66 -24.19 -12.66 20.56
N SER A 67 -25.51 -12.72 20.75
CA SER A 67 -26.16 -13.95 21.14
C SER A 67 -26.37 -14.86 19.93
N PHE A 68 -26.05 -16.15 20.09
CA PHE A 68 -26.24 -17.18 19.06
C PHE A 68 -27.67 -17.72 19.00
N SER A 69 -28.49 -17.43 20.02
CA SER A 69 -29.93 -17.72 19.99
C SER A 69 -30.74 -16.65 19.24
N ASP A 70 -30.17 -15.46 19.07
CA ASP A 70 -30.80 -14.35 18.35
C ASP A 70 -30.73 -14.57 16.83
N LYS A 71 -31.81 -14.20 16.13
CA LYS A 71 -31.92 -14.25 14.67
C LYS A 71 -31.51 -12.95 13.99
N ASN A 72 -31.40 -11.85 14.73
CA ASN A 72 -31.03 -10.56 14.17
C ASN A 72 -29.62 -10.56 13.61
N SER A 73 -29.40 -9.90 12.48
CA SER A 73 -28.06 -9.69 11.92
C SER A 73 -27.22 -8.84 12.88
N ILE A 74 -25.89 -8.91 12.77
CA ILE A 74 -24.97 -8.04 13.51
C ILE A 74 -25.32 -6.57 13.26
N GLU A 75 -25.59 -6.21 12.00
CA GLU A 75 -26.01 -4.86 11.61
C GLU A 75 -27.26 -4.41 12.39
N GLN A 76 -28.29 -5.26 12.47
CA GLN A 76 -29.52 -4.92 13.18
C GLN A 76 -29.29 -4.81 14.69
N GLN A 77 -28.47 -5.71 15.27
CA GLN A 77 -28.11 -5.63 16.69
C GLN A 77 -27.37 -4.33 17.02
N ILE A 78 -26.47 -3.88 16.14
CA ILE A 78 -25.79 -2.58 16.30
C ILE A 78 -26.82 -1.45 16.25
N LYS A 79 -27.73 -1.44 15.26
CA LYS A 79 -28.77 -0.40 15.14
C LYS A 79 -29.67 -0.35 16.39
N ASP A 80 -30.13 -1.50 16.87
CA ASP A 80 -30.94 -1.59 18.08
C ASP A 80 -30.19 -1.04 19.30
N THR A 81 -28.88 -1.32 19.39
CA THR A 81 -28.05 -0.82 20.49
C THR A 81 -27.87 0.70 20.41
N PHE A 82 -27.64 1.25 19.22
CA PHE A 82 -27.62 2.71 19.01
C PHE A 82 -28.95 3.38 19.32
N GLN A 83 -30.09 2.73 19.07
CA GLN A 83 -31.40 3.30 19.42
C GLN A 83 -31.63 3.34 20.94
N ARG A 84 -31.19 2.28 21.64
CA ARG A 84 -31.45 2.07 23.08
C ARG A 84 -30.48 2.79 24.01
N THR A 85 -29.34 3.30 23.52
CA THR A 85 -28.40 4.02 24.40
C THR A 85 -29.00 5.33 24.91
N ASP A 86 -28.84 5.62 26.19
CA ASP A 86 -29.26 6.89 26.80
C ASP A 86 -28.17 7.98 26.70
N VAL A 87 -26.99 7.61 26.20
CA VAL A 87 -25.82 8.51 26.12
C VAL A 87 -25.94 9.49 24.94
N TRP A 88 -26.63 9.10 23.87
CA TRP A 88 -26.73 9.88 22.65
C TRP A 88 -28.09 10.56 22.53
N THR A 89 -28.11 11.76 21.96
CA THR A 89 -29.35 12.41 21.54
C THR A 89 -29.95 11.69 20.33
N ASP A 90 -31.27 11.83 20.12
CA ASP A 90 -31.95 11.18 19.00
C ASP A 90 -31.37 11.55 17.63
N ASP A 91 -30.87 12.78 17.49
CA ASP A 91 -30.21 13.23 16.25
C ASP A 91 -28.89 12.48 16.00
N ILE A 92 -28.07 12.30 17.04
CA ILE A 92 -26.82 11.53 16.95
C ILE A 92 -27.12 10.07 16.64
N LYS A 93 -28.15 9.49 17.29
CA LYS A 93 -28.59 8.11 17.01
C LYS A 93 -28.97 7.94 15.54
N LYS A 94 -29.84 8.82 15.03
CA LYS A 94 -30.27 8.79 13.61
C LYS A 94 -29.09 8.94 12.66
N GLN A 95 -28.17 9.86 12.97
CA GLN A 95 -26.98 10.09 12.15
C GLN A 95 -26.12 8.82 12.03
N TYR A 96 -25.74 8.19 13.15
CA TYR A 96 -24.89 6.98 13.11
C TYR A 96 -25.61 5.77 12.52
N ILE A 97 -26.92 5.63 12.73
CA ILE A 97 -27.71 4.57 12.09
C ILE A 97 -27.72 4.73 10.56
N ASN A 98 -27.88 5.97 10.06
CA ASN A 98 -27.83 6.25 8.63
C ASN A 98 -26.44 5.96 8.07
N ILE A 99 -25.38 6.45 8.71
CA ILE A 99 -23.98 6.19 8.31
C ILE A 99 -23.70 4.68 8.23
N LEU A 100 -24.07 3.92 9.27
CA LEU A 100 -23.91 2.47 9.28
C LEU A 100 -24.67 1.81 8.14
N SER A 101 -25.93 2.20 7.91
CA SER A 101 -26.77 1.63 6.86
C SER A 101 -26.20 1.89 5.46
N ASP A 102 -25.70 3.10 5.23
CA ASP A 102 -25.10 3.48 3.95
C ASP A 102 -23.82 2.69 3.69
N TYR A 103 -22.91 2.62 4.67
CA TYR A 103 -21.69 1.84 4.55
C TYR A 103 -21.94 0.33 4.43
N ALA A 104 -22.89 -0.22 5.19
CA ALA A 104 -23.26 -1.63 5.08
C ALA A 104 -23.80 -1.96 3.68
N LYS A 105 -24.61 -1.07 3.11
CA LYS A 105 -25.12 -1.19 1.74
C LYS A 105 -24.01 -1.10 0.70
N GLU A 106 -23.09 -0.16 0.83
CA GLU A 106 -21.92 -0.03 -0.04
C GLU A 106 -21.03 -1.29 0.01
N GLU A 107 -20.73 -1.79 1.21
CA GLU A 107 -19.96 -3.02 1.40
C GLU A 107 -20.64 -4.23 0.77
N LYS A 108 -21.95 -4.40 1.01
CA LYS A 108 -22.74 -5.48 0.42
C LYS A 108 -22.73 -5.44 -1.10
N GLN A 109 -22.84 -4.26 -1.71
CA GLN A 109 -22.76 -4.10 -3.16
C GLN A 109 -21.37 -4.47 -3.69
N ALA A 110 -20.32 -3.95 -3.06
CA ALA A 110 -18.95 -4.23 -3.49
C ALA A 110 -18.63 -5.74 -3.42
N PHE A 111 -19.18 -6.45 -2.42
CA PHE A 111 -18.90 -7.88 -2.18
C PHE A 111 -19.70 -8.83 -3.08
N LEU A 112 -20.59 -8.32 -3.95
CA LEU A 112 -21.18 -9.11 -5.02
C LEU A 112 -20.11 -9.59 -6.02
N ASN A 113 -19.00 -8.86 -6.13
CA ASN A 113 -17.83 -9.28 -6.90
C ASN A 113 -16.93 -10.20 -6.05
N GLN A 114 -16.87 -11.49 -6.42
CA GLN A 114 -16.14 -12.51 -5.66
C GLN A 114 -14.62 -12.32 -5.71
N GLU A 115 -14.09 -11.86 -6.83
CA GLU A 115 -12.68 -11.52 -7.01
C GLU A 115 -12.27 -10.38 -6.08
N PHE A 116 -13.07 -9.31 -6.05
CA PHE A 116 -12.85 -8.18 -5.15
C PHE A 116 -12.96 -8.58 -3.68
N ARG A 117 -13.96 -9.41 -3.32
CA ARG A 117 -14.11 -9.93 -1.96
C ARG A 117 -12.88 -10.72 -1.52
N SER A 118 -12.37 -11.60 -2.38
CA SER A 118 -11.17 -12.40 -2.07
C SER A 118 -9.92 -11.52 -1.95
N PHE A 119 -9.78 -10.54 -2.86
CA PHE A 119 -8.72 -9.54 -2.84
C PHE A 119 -8.71 -8.73 -1.54
N ILE A 120 -9.86 -8.20 -1.12
CA ILE A 120 -9.89 -7.28 0.01
C ILE A 120 -9.65 -8.01 1.33
N PHE A 121 -10.07 -9.28 1.44
CA PHE A 121 -9.77 -10.11 2.61
C PHE A 121 -8.28 -10.41 2.72
N LEU A 122 -7.64 -10.85 1.63
CA LEU A 122 -6.21 -11.12 1.62
C LEU A 122 -5.40 -9.85 1.87
N LYS A 123 -5.78 -8.74 1.22
CA LYS A 123 -5.16 -7.44 1.43
C LYS A 123 -5.28 -6.98 2.89
N ARG A 124 -6.45 -7.12 3.52
CA ARG A 124 -6.65 -6.81 4.94
C ARG A 124 -5.74 -7.67 5.82
N ASP A 125 -5.69 -8.98 5.58
CA ASP A 125 -4.86 -9.91 6.36
C ASP A 125 -3.35 -9.58 6.23
N LEU A 126 -2.88 -9.16 5.05
CA LEU A 126 -1.48 -8.74 4.84
C LEU A 126 -1.19 -7.39 5.51
N PHE A 127 -2.05 -6.39 5.26
CA PHE A 127 -1.84 -5.03 5.76
C PHE A 127 -1.90 -4.98 7.28
N GLU A 128 -2.89 -5.61 7.94
CA GLU A 128 -2.98 -5.57 9.41
C GLU A 128 -1.78 -6.21 10.11
N LYS A 129 -1.12 -7.17 9.46
CA LYS A 129 0.08 -7.82 10.02
C LYS A 129 1.34 -6.99 9.87
N LYS A 130 1.40 -6.11 8.88
CA LYS A 130 2.65 -5.46 8.45
C LYS A 130 2.59 -3.93 8.39
N ALA A 131 1.41 -3.33 8.44
CA ALA A 131 1.20 -1.89 8.30
C ALA A 131 0.08 -1.37 9.21
N ASP A 132 0.37 -0.25 9.87
CA ASP A 132 -0.60 0.51 10.67
C ASP A 132 -1.47 1.43 9.79
N PHE A 133 -2.00 0.93 8.67
CA PHE A 133 -2.87 1.72 7.80
C PHE A 133 -3.86 0.85 7.02
N LEU A 134 -5.14 1.22 7.07
CA LEU A 134 -6.21 0.58 6.31
C LEU A 134 -6.88 1.57 5.36
N PHE A 135 -6.75 1.25 4.07
CA PHE A 135 -7.49 1.92 3.01
C PHE A 135 -9.00 1.77 3.20
N SER A 136 -9.73 2.80 2.80
CA SER A 136 -11.18 2.76 2.67
C SER A 136 -11.62 1.66 1.69
N LEU A 137 -12.87 1.20 1.79
CA LEU A 137 -13.45 0.25 0.84
C LEU A 137 -13.38 0.79 -0.59
N LYS A 138 -13.79 2.06 -0.80
CA LYS A 138 -13.73 2.73 -2.10
C LYS A 138 -12.30 2.86 -2.64
N GLN A 139 -11.34 3.17 -1.76
CA GLN A 139 -9.93 3.19 -2.14
C GLN A 139 -9.43 1.79 -2.54
N SER A 140 -9.77 0.77 -1.77
CA SER A 140 -9.42 -0.62 -2.08
C SER A 140 -10.05 -1.09 -3.39
N GLU A 141 -11.29 -0.68 -3.69
CA GLU A 141 -11.95 -0.97 -4.96
C GLU A 141 -11.28 -0.28 -6.15
N ARG A 142 -10.85 0.98 -6.00
CA ARG A 142 -10.07 1.69 -7.04
C ARG A 142 -8.74 0.98 -7.31
N LEU A 143 -8.03 0.56 -6.27
CA LEU A 143 -6.78 -0.21 -6.41
C LEU A 143 -7.03 -1.54 -7.12
N PHE A 144 -8.04 -2.29 -6.69
CA PHE A 144 -8.44 -3.53 -7.34
C PHE A 144 -8.72 -3.33 -8.84
N LYS A 145 -9.61 -2.38 -9.19
CA LYS A 145 -10.00 -2.13 -10.59
C LYS A 145 -8.81 -1.73 -11.47
N SER A 146 -7.84 -0.99 -10.91
CA SER A 146 -6.68 -0.50 -11.65
C SER A 146 -5.75 -1.62 -12.16
N VAL A 147 -5.68 -2.72 -11.41
CA VAL A 147 -4.89 -3.90 -11.79
C VAL A 147 -5.77 -4.94 -12.48
N TYR A 148 -6.96 -5.20 -11.94
CA TYR A 148 -7.90 -6.21 -12.44
C TYR A 148 -8.21 -6.05 -13.94
N ALA A 149 -8.43 -4.80 -14.39
CA ALA A 149 -8.77 -4.52 -15.79
C ALA A 149 -7.68 -4.92 -16.81
N LYS A 150 -6.45 -5.16 -16.34
CA LYS A 150 -5.28 -5.48 -17.18
C LYS A 150 -4.82 -6.92 -17.04
N ILE A 151 -5.47 -7.71 -16.19
CA ILE A 151 -5.15 -9.12 -15.99
C ILE A 151 -5.85 -9.94 -17.07
N SER A 152 -5.06 -10.62 -17.91
CA SER A 152 -5.54 -11.53 -18.95
C SER A 152 -5.59 -12.99 -18.51
N ASN A 153 -4.79 -13.36 -17.51
CA ASN A 153 -4.74 -14.72 -16.93
C ASN A 153 -5.72 -14.84 -15.76
N GLY A 154 -5.91 -16.05 -15.21
CA GLY A 154 -6.80 -16.24 -14.05
C GLY A 154 -6.48 -15.27 -12.90
N PHE A 155 -7.46 -14.49 -12.45
CA PHE A 155 -7.24 -13.51 -11.38
C PHE A 155 -6.75 -14.16 -10.09
N PHE A 156 -7.42 -15.24 -9.68
CA PHE A 156 -7.12 -15.94 -8.43
C PHE A 156 -5.70 -16.51 -8.38
N SER A 157 -5.10 -16.87 -9.53
CA SER A 157 -3.73 -17.39 -9.56
C SER A 157 -2.67 -16.32 -9.34
N GLN A 158 -3.03 -15.05 -9.44
CA GLN A 158 -2.14 -13.90 -9.24
C GLN A 158 -2.49 -13.10 -7.99
N LEU A 159 -3.52 -13.51 -7.23
CA LEU A 159 -4.08 -12.72 -6.15
C LEU A 159 -3.05 -12.35 -5.08
N GLU A 160 -2.22 -13.32 -4.68
CA GLU A 160 -1.14 -13.10 -3.70
C GLU A 160 -0.07 -12.14 -4.22
N ASP A 161 0.33 -12.28 -5.50
CA ASP A 161 1.32 -11.40 -6.13
C ASP A 161 0.80 -9.97 -6.27
N ILE A 162 -0.47 -9.79 -6.61
CA ILE A 162 -1.12 -8.47 -6.70
C ILE A 162 -1.12 -7.80 -5.34
N VAL A 163 -1.57 -8.51 -4.30
CA VAL A 163 -1.66 -7.96 -2.95
C VAL A 163 -0.27 -7.65 -2.39
N SER A 164 0.72 -8.51 -2.64
CA SER A 164 2.11 -8.29 -2.24
C SER A 164 2.71 -7.09 -2.95
N SER A 165 2.55 -6.97 -4.28
CA SER A 165 3.01 -5.80 -5.05
C SER A 165 2.36 -4.49 -4.58
N MET A 166 1.08 -4.53 -4.19
CA MET A 166 0.40 -3.36 -3.61
C MET A 166 0.95 -2.98 -2.24
N PHE A 167 1.32 -3.97 -1.42
CA PHE A 167 1.95 -3.73 -0.13
C PHE A 167 3.36 -3.15 -0.31
N ASP A 168 4.19 -3.73 -1.17
CA ASP A 168 5.52 -3.20 -1.49
C ASP A 168 5.39 -1.76 -2.02
N SER A 169 4.41 -1.52 -2.88
CA SER A 169 4.14 -0.18 -3.40
C SER A 169 3.76 0.83 -2.30
N TYR A 170 2.97 0.39 -1.31
CA TYR A 170 2.64 1.20 -0.15
C TYR A 170 3.89 1.54 0.65
N GLU A 171 4.74 0.54 0.97
CA GLU A 171 5.99 0.77 1.72
C GLU A 171 6.90 1.76 0.98
N TYR A 172 7.06 1.59 -0.34
CA TYR A 172 7.87 2.51 -1.14
C TYR A 172 7.36 3.95 -1.09
N ILE A 173 6.05 4.18 -1.21
CA ILE A 173 5.50 5.53 -1.13
C ILE A 173 5.64 6.13 0.26
N VAL A 174 5.45 5.31 1.29
CA VAL A 174 5.64 5.71 2.69
C VAL A 174 7.08 6.17 2.94
N HIS A 175 8.07 5.44 2.42
CA HIS A 175 9.48 5.83 2.54
C HIS A 175 9.85 7.03 1.64
N TYR A 176 9.41 7.02 0.38
CA TYR A 176 9.76 8.05 -0.60
C TYR A 176 9.27 9.44 -0.21
N TYR A 177 8.08 9.54 0.39
CA TYR A 177 7.53 10.80 0.90
C TYR A 177 7.82 11.05 2.40
N ASP A 178 8.70 10.26 3.02
CA ASP A 178 9.07 10.37 4.43
C ASP A 178 7.86 10.41 5.39
N LEU A 179 6.85 9.57 5.13
CA LEU A 179 5.60 9.57 5.90
C LEU A 179 5.75 8.98 7.30
N LEU A 180 6.91 8.39 7.62
CA LEU A 180 7.23 7.80 8.92
C LEU A 180 7.91 8.78 9.90
N ASN A 181 8.07 10.04 9.50
CA ASN A 181 8.76 11.03 10.31
C ASN A 181 7.88 11.62 11.42
N GLY A 182 8.27 11.38 12.68
CA GLY A 182 7.68 12.01 13.87
C GLY A 182 7.17 11.01 14.91
N SER A 183 6.27 11.48 15.77
CA SER A 183 5.56 10.63 16.74
C SER A 183 4.57 9.69 16.05
N TYR A 184 4.15 8.63 16.73
CA TYR A 184 3.16 7.67 16.21
C TYR A 184 1.90 8.34 15.64
N GLU A 185 1.30 9.28 16.39
CA GLU A 185 0.12 10.03 15.93
C GLU A 185 0.42 10.87 14.69
N LYS A 186 1.60 11.49 14.62
CA LYS A 186 2.03 12.26 13.45
C LYS A 186 2.22 11.37 12.23
N VAL A 187 2.79 10.17 12.40
CA VAL A 187 2.95 9.19 11.33
C VAL A 187 1.60 8.73 10.79
N ILE A 188 0.63 8.46 11.67
CA ILE A 188 -0.74 8.13 11.26
C ILE A 188 -1.36 9.27 10.47
N ASN A 189 -1.30 10.50 11.00
CA ASN A 189 -1.86 11.68 10.34
C ASN A 189 -1.21 11.93 8.98
N ASN A 190 0.12 11.84 8.87
CA ASN A 190 0.84 11.99 7.59
C ASN A 190 0.34 10.99 6.54
N LYS A 191 0.16 9.72 6.94
CA LYS A 191 -0.39 8.67 6.05
C LYS A 191 -1.83 8.98 5.66
N GLU A 192 -2.68 9.35 6.62
CA GLU A 192 -4.08 9.69 6.37
C GLU A 192 -4.26 10.89 5.46
N GLU A 193 -3.49 11.96 5.67
CA GLU A 193 -3.51 13.15 4.82
C GLU A 193 -3.02 12.83 3.41
N TRP A 194 -1.90 12.11 3.30
CA TRP A 194 -1.32 11.79 2.00
C TRP A 194 -2.22 10.86 1.20
N PHE A 195 -2.65 9.72 1.76
CA PHE A 195 -3.51 8.76 1.07
C PHE A 195 -4.98 9.23 1.01
N GLY A 196 -5.40 10.17 1.84
CA GLY A 196 -6.74 10.77 1.82
C GLY A 196 -6.90 11.85 0.75
N SER A 197 -5.82 12.50 0.34
CA SER A 197 -5.82 13.46 -0.78
C SER A 197 -6.12 12.76 -2.11
N VAL A 198 -7.15 13.24 -2.83
CA VAL A 198 -7.57 12.67 -4.12
C VAL A 198 -6.41 12.61 -5.11
N GLY A 199 -5.66 13.71 -5.25
CA GLY A 199 -4.56 13.78 -6.21
C GLY A 199 -3.38 12.86 -5.87
N ASN A 200 -3.06 12.71 -4.58
CA ASN A 200 -2.00 11.79 -4.14
C ASN A 200 -2.44 10.34 -4.23
N PHE A 201 -3.69 10.04 -3.87
CA PHE A 201 -4.23 8.70 -4.05
C PHE A 201 -4.27 8.29 -5.52
N GLU A 202 -4.56 9.20 -6.45
CA GLU A 202 -4.47 8.92 -7.89
C GLU A 202 -3.05 8.65 -8.37
N LYS A 203 -2.05 9.37 -7.84
CA LYS A 203 -0.63 9.05 -8.06
C LYS A 203 -0.32 7.65 -7.55
N PHE A 204 -0.81 7.30 -6.38
CA PHE A 204 -0.60 5.96 -5.80
C PHE A 204 -1.23 4.86 -6.64
N VAL A 205 -2.47 5.03 -7.12
CA VAL A 205 -3.13 4.06 -7.99
C VAL A 205 -2.34 3.85 -9.28
N ARG A 206 -1.84 4.93 -9.90
CA ARG A 206 -0.96 4.83 -11.08
C ARG A 206 0.33 4.07 -10.77
N PHE A 207 0.96 4.41 -9.65
CA PHE A 207 2.20 3.77 -9.21
C PHE A 207 2.01 2.28 -8.96
N VAL A 208 0.99 1.88 -8.21
CA VAL A 208 0.64 0.47 -7.95
C VAL A 208 0.46 -0.29 -9.26
N THR A 209 -0.30 0.28 -10.19
CA THR A 209 -0.54 -0.34 -11.49
C THR A 209 0.76 -0.48 -12.28
N ALA A 210 1.53 0.59 -12.39
CA ALA A 210 2.78 0.60 -13.13
C ALA A 210 3.81 -0.35 -12.51
N ASN A 211 3.92 -0.40 -11.18
CA ASN A 211 4.82 -1.28 -10.46
C ASN A 211 4.49 -2.75 -10.70
N TYR A 212 3.22 -3.13 -10.59
CA TYR A 212 2.79 -4.52 -10.82
C TYR A 212 3.10 -5.03 -12.23
N PHE A 213 2.90 -4.18 -13.26
CA PHE A 213 3.14 -4.56 -14.65
C PHE A 213 4.59 -4.32 -15.12
N SER A 214 5.45 -3.77 -14.25
CA SER A 214 6.87 -3.57 -14.56
C SER A 214 7.68 -4.81 -14.23
N ILE A 215 8.86 -4.93 -14.85
CA ILE A 215 9.86 -5.88 -14.37
C ILE A 215 10.21 -5.58 -12.91
N ASN A 216 10.52 -6.63 -12.15
CA ASN A 216 10.80 -6.51 -10.73
C ASN A 216 11.99 -5.55 -10.45
N ARG A 217 11.79 -4.60 -9.53
CA ARG A 217 12.80 -3.61 -9.12
C ARG A 217 14.12 -4.22 -8.65
N SER A 218 14.12 -5.43 -8.10
CA SER A 218 15.36 -6.15 -7.74
C SER A 218 16.33 -6.33 -8.91
N ARG A 219 15.84 -6.28 -10.17
CA ARG A 219 16.66 -6.33 -11.37
C ARG A 219 17.46 -5.06 -11.64
N LEU A 220 17.15 -3.94 -10.99
CA LEU A 220 17.85 -2.66 -11.23
C LEU A 220 19.36 -2.79 -11.05
N LYS A 221 19.82 -3.51 -10.01
CA LYS A 221 21.25 -3.74 -9.77
C LYS A 221 21.93 -4.55 -10.89
N VAL A 222 21.23 -5.48 -11.51
CA VAL A 222 21.77 -6.26 -12.64
C VAL A 222 21.77 -5.43 -13.91
N ILE A 223 20.72 -4.64 -14.13
CA ILE A 223 20.58 -3.76 -15.29
C ILE A 223 21.65 -2.67 -15.26
N GLN A 224 21.83 -1.98 -14.13
CA GLN A 224 22.86 -0.96 -13.99
C GLN A 224 24.26 -1.54 -14.22
N ALA A 225 24.56 -2.73 -13.67
CA ALA A 225 25.87 -3.36 -13.78
C ALA A 225 26.24 -3.79 -15.21
N ASN A 226 25.26 -3.89 -16.12
CA ASN A 226 25.48 -4.20 -17.53
C ASN A 226 25.47 -2.95 -18.43
N ASN A 227 25.20 -1.76 -17.87
CA ASN A 227 25.09 -0.52 -18.63
C ASN A 227 26.48 0.12 -18.83
N PRO A 228 26.90 0.43 -20.08
CA PRO A 228 28.21 1.03 -20.34
C PRO A 228 28.45 2.38 -19.66
N ILE A 229 27.43 3.23 -19.52
CA ILE A 229 27.56 4.54 -18.84
C ILE A 229 27.81 4.32 -17.34
N TYR A 230 27.24 3.26 -16.75
CA TYR A 230 27.52 2.91 -15.37
C TYR A 230 28.96 2.43 -15.17
N HIS A 231 29.54 1.70 -16.14
CA HIS A 231 30.97 1.37 -16.11
C HIS A 231 31.83 2.63 -16.14
N SER A 232 31.56 3.56 -17.07
CA SER A 232 32.25 4.86 -17.11
C SER A 232 32.15 5.62 -15.78
N PHE A 233 30.99 5.56 -15.12
CA PHE A 233 30.78 6.17 -13.80
C PHE A 233 31.63 5.52 -12.71
N GLN A 234 31.71 4.18 -12.69
CA GLN A 234 32.55 3.45 -11.73
C GLN A 234 34.04 3.73 -11.96
N ASP A 235 34.50 3.71 -13.21
CA ASP A 235 35.88 4.01 -13.57
C ASP A 235 36.24 5.44 -13.14
N TYR A 236 35.39 6.42 -13.43
CA TYR A 236 35.60 7.80 -13.02
C TYR A 236 35.74 7.95 -11.50
N LEU A 237 34.84 7.33 -10.72
CA LEU A 237 34.89 7.44 -9.27
C LEU A 237 36.10 6.73 -8.67
N PHE A 238 36.39 5.50 -9.10
CA PHE A 238 37.33 4.64 -8.38
C PHE A 238 38.73 4.57 -8.99
N GLU A 239 38.88 4.87 -10.27
CA GLU A 239 40.20 4.96 -10.89
C GLU A 239 40.75 6.38 -10.87
N TRP A 240 39.89 7.40 -10.84
CA TRP A 240 40.34 8.81 -10.87
C TRP A 240 40.09 9.50 -9.53
N ARG A 241 38.83 9.69 -9.12
CA ARG A 241 38.53 10.49 -7.91
C ARG A 241 39.05 9.85 -6.63
N ALA A 242 38.98 8.53 -6.52
CA ALA A 242 39.39 7.79 -5.32
C ALA A 242 40.90 7.88 -5.03
N LYS A 243 41.73 8.21 -6.02
CA LYS A 243 43.17 8.49 -5.80
C LYS A 243 43.38 9.69 -4.89
N THR A 244 42.45 10.64 -4.91
CA THR A 244 42.49 11.88 -4.12
C THR A 244 41.61 11.77 -2.88
N ASP A 245 40.38 11.27 -3.03
CA ASP A 245 39.44 11.07 -1.92
C ASP A 245 38.51 9.86 -2.16
N PHE A 246 38.90 8.72 -1.60
CA PHE A 246 38.10 7.49 -1.66
C PHE A 246 36.77 7.63 -0.92
N LYS A 247 36.74 8.35 0.21
CA LYS A 247 35.53 8.46 1.04
C LYS A 247 34.46 9.25 0.31
N GLU A 248 34.84 10.37 -0.30
CA GLU A 248 33.92 11.16 -1.11
C GLU A 248 33.42 10.36 -2.32
N SER A 249 34.30 9.60 -2.98
CA SER A 249 33.92 8.75 -4.11
C SER A 249 32.88 7.69 -3.72
N LEU A 250 33.04 7.07 -2.54
CA LEU A 250 32.05 6.14 -2.00
C LEU A 250 30.71 6.83 -1.68
N MET A 251 30.74 8.03 -1.08
CA MET A 251 29.52 8.80 -0.80
C MET A 251 28.77 9.18 -2.09
N VAL A 252 29.49 9.55 -3.15
CA VAL A 252 28.89 9.84 -4.47
C VAL A 252 28.26 8.58 -5.06
N HIS A 253 28.92 7.43 -4.95
CA HIS A 253 28.36 6.15 -5.39
C HIS A 253 27.04 5.81 -4.67
N GLU A 254 27.01 5.90 -3.33
CA GLU A 254 25.80 5.66 -2.54
C GLU A 254 24.67 6.65 -2.90
N ASN A 255 25.01 7.92 -3.14
CA ASN A 255 24.04 8.93 -3.57
C ASN A 255 23.45 8.60 -4.96
N ILE A 256 24.27 8.13 -5.89
CA ILE A 256 23.80 7.74 -7.24
C ILE A 256 22.91 6.51 -7.17
N ASP A 257 23.25 5.52 -6.35
CA ASP A 257 22.38 4.36 -6.11
C ASP A 257 21.01 4.81 -5.58
N GLN A 258 20.96 5.77 -4.65
CA GLN A 258 19.70 6.35 -4.18
C GLN A 258 18.96 7.15 -5.27
N LYS A 259 19.67 7.95 -6.08
CA LYS A 259 19.09 8.68 -7.23
C LYS A 259 18.46 7.72 -8.24
N LEU A 260 19.08 6.58 -8.52
CA LEU A 260 18.52 5.54 -9.40
C LEU A 260 17.21 4.95 -8.84
N GLN A 261 17.16 4.64 -7.54
CA GLN A 261 15.94 4.16 -6.89
C GLN A 261 14.81 5.21 -6.96
N ASN A 262 15.14 6.47 -6.67
CA ASN A 262 14.19 7.58 -6.73
C ASN A 262 13.69 7.78 -8.16
N LYS A 263 14.58 7.73 -9.16
CA LYS A 263 14.20 7.92 -10.56
C LYS A 263 13.27 6.82 -11.05
N TRP A 264 13.52 5.57 -10.65
CA TRP A 264 12.58 4.48 -10.90
C TRP A 264 11.19 4.81 -10.32
N THR A 265 11.12 5.26 -9.07
CA THR A 265 9.85 5.64 -8.42
C THR A 265 9.13 6.75 -9.18
N GLU A 266 9.85 7.81 -9.57
CA GLU A 266 9.29 8.94 -10.33
C GLU A 266 8.67 8.51 -11.65
N VAL A 267 9.35 7.65 -12.41
CA VAL A 267 8.86 7.15 -13.69
C VAL A 267 7.57 6.34 -13.50
N LEU A 268 7.52 5.47 -12.48
CA LEU A 268 6.32 4.71 -12.16
C LEU A 268 5.18 5.59 -11.64
N LEU A 269 5.47 6.64 -10.85
CA LEU A 269 4.48 7.60 -10.35
C LEU A 269 3.79 8.37 -11.49
N ASN A 270 4.51 8.59 -12.59
CA ASN A 270 3.98 9.17 -13.82
C ASN A 270 3.14 8.17 -14.63
N GLY A 271 3.06 6.91 -14.19
CA GLY A 271 2.25 5.86 -14.81
C GLY A 271 2.96 5.07 -15.91
N SER A 272 4.25 5.34 -16.16
CA SER A 272 5.06 4.58 -17.12
C SER A 272 5.42 3.22 -16.56
N THR A 273 5.35 2.17 -17.38
CA THR A 273 5.66 0.79 -16.98
C THR A 273 6.97 0.35 -17.62
N PHE A 274 7.84 -0.33 -16.86
CA PHE A 274 9.08 -0.91 -17.39
C PHE A 274 8.84 -2.33 -17.89
N VAL A 275 8.55 -2.47 -19.19
CA VAL A 275 8.27 -3.77 -19.81
C VAL A 275 9.52 -4.64 -20.00
N ASN A 276 10.71 -4.03 -20.03
CA ASN A 276 11.98 -4.70 -20.27
C ASN A 276 13.17 -3.91 -19.66
N ALA A 277 14.37 -4.52 -19.73
CA ALA A 277 15.59 -3.92 -19.21
C ALA A 277 15.99 -2.63 -19.96
N GLU A 278 15.87 -2.61 -21.28
CA GLU A 278 16.18 -1.44 -22.12
C GLU A 278 15.40 -0.18 -21.68
N SER A 279 14.12 -0.34 -21.31
CA SER A 279 13.30 0.76 -20.80
C SER A 279 13.86 1.31 -19.48
N VAL A 280 14.37 0.44 -18.60
CA VAL A 280 15.00 0.86 -17.34
C VAL A 280 16.32 1.58 -17.63
N GLU A 281 17.15 1.02 -18.50
CA GLU A 281 18.44 1.61 -18.88
C GLU A 281 18.24 3.06 -19.34
N LYS A 282 17.36 3.26 -20.32
CA LYS A 282 17.11 4.58 -20.91
C LYS A 282 16.49 5.58 -19.95
N TRP A 283 15.42 5.18 -19.23
CA TRP A 283 14.60 6.13 -18.46
C TRP A 283 15.09 6.34 -17.02
N VAL A 284 15.88 5.41 -16.49
CA VAL A 284 16.40 5.43 -15.12
C VAL A 284 17.91 5.58 -15.12
N VAL A 285 18.63 4.59 -15.66
CA VAL A 285 20.10 4.50 -15.49
C VAL A 285 20.81 5.61 -16.25
N GLU A 286 20.64 5.67 -17.57
CA GLU A 286 21.30 6.67 -18.40
C GLU A 286 20.87 8.08 -18.00
N LYS A 287 19.60 8.28 -17.66
CA LYS A 287 19.10 9.60 -17.27
C LYS A 287 19.81 10.13 -16.01
N VAL A 288 19.90 9.32 -14.96
CA VAL A 288 20.58 9.72 -13.72
C VAL A 288 22.08 9.93 -13.93
N LEU A 289 22.73 9.02 -14.69
CA LEU A 289 24.18 9.09 -14.87
C LEU A 289 24.60 10.23 -15.81
N ARG A 290 23.82 10.52 -16.85
CA ARG A 290 24.08 11.69 -17.71
C ARG A 290 23.91 12.99 -16.94
N GLU A 291 22.84 13.12 -16.15
CA GLU A 291 22.65 14.28 -15.26
C GLU A 291 23.84 14.43 -14.29
N PHE A 292 24.35 13.33 -13.73
CA PHE A 292 25.57 13.36 -12.91
C PHE A 292 26.78 13.86 -13.69
N PHE A 293 27.07 13.31 -14.87
CA PHE A 293 28.23 13.71 -15.66
C PHE A 293 28.14 15.16 -16.17
N GLU A 294 26.94 15.65 -16.49
CA GLU A 294 26.69 17.05 -16.85
C GLU A 294 26.95 18.02 -15.69
N GLU A 295 26.59 17.63 -14.47
CA GLU A 295 26.91 18.40 -13.25
C GLU A 295 28.41 18.33 -12.96
N GLU A 296 29.00 17.14 -13.08
CA GLU A 296 30.40 16.89 -12.77
C GLU A 296 31.34 17.62 -13.73
N ALA A 297 31.03 17.69 -15.02
CA ALA A 297 31.82 18.43 -16.02
C ALA A 297 31.97 19.93 -15.71
N LYS A 298 31.09 20.48 -14.87
CA LYS A 298 31.10 21.89 -14.44
C LYS A 298 31.92 22.11 -13.17
N ARG A 299 32.45 21.05 -12.55
CA ARG A 299 33.20 21.12 -11.29
C ARG A 299 34.54 21.84 -11.49
N GLU A 300 34.85 22.76 -10.58
CA GLU A 300 36.16 23.42 -10.57
C GLU A 300 37.28 22.43 -10.17
N GLY A 301 38.48 22.64 -10.72
CA GLY A 301 39.66 21.85 -10.39
C GLY A 301 39.74 20.48 -11.08
N LEU A 302 38.96 20.24 -12.13
CA LEU A 302 39.15 19.11 -13.05
C LEU A 302 40.34 19.37 -13.98
N SER A 303 41.12 18.34 -14.26
CA SER A 303 42.03 18.35 -15.42
C SER A 303 41.24 18.35 -16.74
N GLU A 304 41.88 18.76 -17.84
CA GLU A 304 41.24 18.79 -19.16
C GLU A 304 40.78 17.39 -19.61
N GLU A 305 41.58 16.36 -19.31
CA GLU A 305 41.23 14.95 -19.59
C GLU A 305 40.00 14.50 -18.79
N GLU A 306 39.92 14.87 -17.51
CA GLU A 306 38.76 14.55 -16.69
C GLU A 306 37.49 15.25 -17.18
N LYS A 307 37.62 16.52 -17.56
CA LYS A 307 36.51 17.31 -18.07
C LYS A 307 35.99 16.73 -19.39
N GLN A 308 36.88 16.43 -20.33
CA GLN A 308 36.50 15.84 -21.62
C GLN A 308 35.81 14.49 -21.44
N PHE A 309 36.29 13.64 -20.52
CA PHE A 309 35.64 12.38 -20.19
C PHE A 309 34.20 12.59 -19.70
N CYS A 310 33.99 13.52 -18.75
CA CYS A 310 32.65 13.82 -18.24
C CYS A 310 31.72 14.35 -19.35
N GLU A 311 32.20 15.22 -20.25
CA GLU A 311 31.42 15.74 -21.37
C GLU A 311 31.00 14.65 -22.37
N ILE A 312 31.90 13.70 -22.68
CA ILE A 312 31.60 12.55 -23.54
C ILE A 312 30.56 11.64 -22.86
N ALA A 313 30.75 11.33 -21.57
CA ALA A 313 29.87 10.44 -20.82
C ALA A 313 28.47 11.04 -20.60
N ALA A 314 28.37 12.36 -20.45
CA ALA A 314 27.11 13.10 -20.46
C ALA A 314 26.39 13.00 -21.81
N GLY A 315 27.15 12.87 -22.91
CA GLY A 315 26.62 12.97 -24.27
C GLY A 315 26.44 14.42 -24.73
N THR A 316 27.20 15.35 -24.15
CA THR A 316 27.13 16.79 -24.44
C THR A 316 28.13 17.26 -25.49
N GLU A 317 28.73 16.35 -26.27
CA GLU A 317 29.68 16.73 -27.33
C GLU A 317 29.07 17.79 -28.27
N THR A 318 29.60 19.00 -28.16
CA THR A 318 29.49 20.02 -29.20
C THR A 318 30.45 19.60 -30.28
N ARG A 319 29.93 19.03 -31.37
CA ARG A 319 30.73 18.80 -32.58
C ARG A 319 31.28 20.15 -33.05
N PHE A 320 32.60 20.34 -32.93
CA PHE A 320 33.33 21.42 -33.58
C PHE A 320 33.68 21.07 -35.02
#